data_AF-A0AAJ1PZD6-F1
#
_entry.id   AF-A0AAJ1PZD6-F1
#
_cell.length_a   1.000
_cell.length_b   1.000
_cell.length_c   1.000
_cell.angle_alpha   90.00
_cell.angle_beta   90.00
_cell.angle_gamma   90.00
#
_symmetry.space_group_name_H-M   'P 1'
#
loop_
_entity.id
_entity.type
_entity.pdbx_description
1 polymer ?
#
loop_
_entity_poly.entity_id
_entity_poly.type
_entity_poly.pdbx_seq_one_letter_code
_entity_poly.pdbx_strand_id
1 'polypeptide(L)'
;MAIDFETANEQRCSACSVGLVKYDEAGQVSDRFHSLIRPHPEADYFSPVNTWIHGLTEDDVADAPQWSEILDEIRAFIGDLPIVAHYMPFDAGVLRGLAEIYDHEPLPNRKLCTYRIARAILPKDKPKRKKLDNVYSFYFPGESFEHHQATADAEACGRIFARMCRDYTFEQLEELCPVSHRDRPGSLVGSRSEQVQTEELIRLYGANPTALENECVVFTGTLKHSQRKAAQALVEACGGIPDERLTKRTTILVVGIPDPRLWAEGASASKKLQKATRFKEAGSPIEVMSEEDFFQRLIEHD
;
A
#
# COMPACT_ATOMS: atom_id res chain seq x y z
N MET A 1 6.07 -4.42 -17.30
CA MET A 1 6.99 -4.58 -16.16
C MET A 1 6.17 -4.40 -14.90
N ALA A 2 6.25 -5.34 -13.95
CA ALA A 2 5.56 -5.23 -12.67
C ALA A 2 6.53 -4.73 -11.58
N ILE A 3 6.08 -3.79 -10.76
CA ILE A 3 6.86 -3.19 -9.67
C ILE A 3 6.08 -3.27 -8.35
N ASP A 4 6.81 -3.38 -7.26
CA ASP A 4 6.29 -3.26 -5.91
C ASP A 4 7.40 -2.71 -4.99
N PHE A 5 7.03 -1.89 -4.01
CA PHE A 5 7.93 -1.31 -3.03
C PHE A 5 7.53 -1.66 -1.60
N GLU A 6 8.53 -1.81 -0.74
CA GLU A 6 8.36 -1.70 0.70
C GLU A 6 8.94 -0.38 1.19
N THR A 7 8.34 0.24 2.20
CA THR A 7 8.82 1.50 2.79
C THR A 7 9.14 1.32 4.26
N ALA A 8 10.22 1.94 4.73
CA ALA A 8 10.64 1.88 6.13
C ALA A 8 9.61 2.54 7.06
N ASN A 9 8.89 3.55 6.58
CA ASN A 9 7.88 4.26 7.35
C ASN A 9 6.74 4.78 6.46
N GLU A 10 5.88 5.65 7.00
CA GLU A 10 4.72 6.20 6.31
C GLU A 10 5.07 7.18 5.18
N GLN A 11 6.32 7.66 5.12
CA GLN A 11 6.76 8.59 4.10
C GLN A 11 7.04 7.82 2.80
N ARG A 12 6.46 8.28 1.69
CA ARG A 12 6.64 7.64 0.37
C ARG A 12 8.10 7.67 -0.11
N CYS A 13 8.92 8.59 0.38
CA CYS A 13 10.36 8.65 0.08
C CYS A 13 11.22 7.65 0.88
N SER A 14 10.63 6.90 1.82
CA SER A 14 11.35 5.98 2.71
C SER A 14 11.51 4.55 2.16
N ALA A 15 11.53 4.39 0.83
CA ALA A 15 11.66 3.07 0.20
C ALA A 15 12.84 2.28 0.80
N CYS A 16 12.58 1.05 1.23
CA CYS A 16 13.57 0.16 1.85
C CYS A 16 13.75 -1.17 1.10
N SER A 17 12.85 -1.49 0.16
CA SER A 17 13.02 -2.56 -0.81
C SER A 17 12.24 -2.25 -2.08
N VAL A 18 12.75 -2.74 -3.22
CA VAL A 18 12.05 -2.70 -4.51
C VAL A 18 12.18 -4.04 -5.23
N GLY A 19 11.07 -4.51 -5.78
CA GLY A 19 11.00 -5.67 -6.67
C GLY A 19 10.51 -5.25 -8.05
N LEU A 20 11.21 -5.67 -9.10
CA LEU A 20 10.79 -5.49 -10.49
C LEU A 20 10.79 -6.83 -11.23
N VAL A 21 9.72 -7.09 -11.97
CA VAL A 21 9.57 -8.33 -12.75
C VAL A 21 9.17 -8.01 -14.18
N LYS A 22 9.95 -8.50 -15.16
CA LYS A 22 9.63 -8.39 -16.58
C LYS A 22 8.86 -9.62 -17.04
N TYR A 23 7.94 -9.36 -17.96
CA TYR A 23 7.16 -10.38 -18.64
C TYR A 23 7.38 -10.25 -20.13
N ASP A 24 7.48 -11.39 -20.83
CA ASP A 24 7.48 -11.44 -22.28
C ASP A 24 6.05 -11.35 -22.86
N GLU A 25 5.95 -11.35 -24.18
CA GLU A 25 4.67 -11.30 -24.91
C GLU A 25 3.79 -12.54 -24.67
N ALA A 26 4.39 -13.67 -24.27
CA ALA A 26 3.64 -14.87 -23.91
C ALA A 26 3.11 -14.83 -22.46
N GLY A 27 3.43 -13.78 -21.71
CA GLY A 27 3.06 -13.61 -20.31
C GLY A 27 3.89 -14.45 -19.35
N GLN A 28 5.10 -14.84 -19.74
CA GLN A 28 6.05 -15.54 -18.87
C GLN A 28 7.08 -14.57 -18.31
N VAL A 29 7.60 -14.87 -17.11
CA VAL A 29 8.65 -14.04 -16.51
C VAL A 29 9.93 -14.15 -17.34
N SER A 30 10.41 -13.02 -17.83
CA SER A 30 11.64 -12.94 -18.63
C SER A 30 12.84 -12.47 -17.82
N ASP A 31 12.64 -11.67 -16.78
CA ASP A 31 13.71 -11.16 -15.92
C ASP A 31 13.19 -10.69 -14.56
N ARG A 32 14.07 -10.65 -13.55
CA ARG A 32 13.77 -10.17 -12.20
C ARG A 32 14.90 -9.28 -11.70
N PHE A 33 14.53 -8.19 -11.05
CA PHE A 33 15.44 -7.32 -10.32
C PHE A 33 14.91 -7.11 -8.91
N HIS A 34 15.81 -7.15 -7.92
CA HIS A 34 15.49 -6.90 -6.53
C HIS A 34 16.63 -6.12 -5.90
N SER A 35 16.31 -5.11 -5.10
CA SER A 35 17.27 -4.43 -4.25
C SER A 35 16.64 -4.07 -2.92
N LEU A 36 17.36 -4.36 -1.83
CA LEU A 36 17.17 -3.58 -0.61
C LEU A 36 17.65 -2.16 -0.88
N ILE A 37 17.07 -1.20 -0.19
CA ILE A 37 17.39 0.21 -0.33
C ILE A 37 17.63 0.75 1.08
N ARG A 38 18.76 1.42 1.28
CA ARG A 38 18.94 2.23 2.48
C ARG A 38 18.15 3.53 2.28
N PRO A 39 17.12 3.82 3.09
CA PRO A 39 16.29 5.00 2.89
C PRO A 39 17.13 6.29 2.98
N HIS A 40 16.61 7.38 2.40
CA HIS A 40 17.28 8.67 2.47
C HIS A 40 17.45 9.12 3.94
N PRO A 41 18.57 9.75 4.34
CA PRO A 41 18.81 10.16 5.74
C PRO A 41 17.75 11.09 6.36
N GLU A 42 16.92 11.76 5.55
CA GLU A 42 15.81 12.57 6.05
C GLU A 42 14.55 11.75 6.39
N ALA A 43 14.53 10.47 6.02
CA ALA A 43 13.38 9.57 6.12
C ALA A 43 13.77 8.14 6.53
N ASP A 44 14.89 7.95 7.24
CA ASP A 44 15.54 6.65 7.49
C ASP A 44 15.08 5.89 8.75
N TYR A 45 14.12 6.44 9.51
CA TYR A 45 13.55 5.72 10.64
C TYR A 45 12.65 4.56 10.19
N PHE A 46 12.68 3.45 10.93
CA PHE A 46 11.80 2.31 10.69
C PHE A 46 10.58 2.33 11.60
N SER A 47 9.41 2.42 10.99
CA SER A 47 8.11 2.30 11.67
C SER A 47 7.86 0.83 12.03
N PRO A 48 7.47 0.53 13.28
CA PRO A 48 7.11 -0.83 13.67
C PRO A 48 5.96 -1.43 12.86
N VAL A 49 5.07 -0.62 12.27
CA VAL A 49 3.97 -1.10 11.43
C VAL A 49 4.50 -1.64 10.12
N ASN A 50 5.36 -0.88 9.46
CA ASN A 50 6.02 -1.27 8.21
C ASN A 50 6.88 -2.51 8.43
N THR A 51 7.77 -2.47 9.42
CA THR A 51 8.56 -3.65 9.82
C THR A 51 7.67 -4.85 10.19
N TRP A 52 6.50 -4.65 10.79
CA TRP A 52 5.57 -5.75 11.07
C TRP A 52 4.91 -6.32 9.80
N ILE A 53 4.71 -5.49 8.77
CA ILE A 53 4.13 -5.89 7.48
C ILE A 53 5.13 -6.75 6.70
N HIS A 54 6.32 -6.22 6.42
CA HIS A 54 7.30 -6.82 5.50
C HIS A 54 8.52 -7.46 6.18
N GLY A 55 8.71 -7.26 7.49
CA GLY A 55 9.79 -7.89 8.26
C GLY A 55 11.15 -7.21 8.17
N LEU A 56 11.31 -6.18 7.33
CA LEU A 56 12.60 -5.48 7.17
C LEU A 56 12.82 -4.48 8.31
N THR A 57 14.06 -4.48 8.79
CA THR A 57 14.58 -3.64 9.87
C THR A 57 15.66 -2.70 9.34
N GLU A 58 16.05 -1.73 10.18
CA GLU A 58 17.17 -0.83 9.89
C GLU A 58 18.47 -1.61 9.67
N ASP A 59 18.71 -2.66 10.45
CA ASP A 59 19.90 -3.52 10.33
C ASP A 59 19.95 -4.27 8.98
N ASP A 60 18.81 -4.67 8.44
CA ASP A 60 18.74 -5.39 7.16
C ASP A 60 19.19 -4.50 5.98
N VAL A 61 19.00 -3.18 6.08
CA VAL A 61 19.31 -2.22 5.01
C VAL A 61 20.55 -1.37 5.29
N ALA A 62 21.26 -1.60 6.40
CA ALA A 62 22.37 -0.75 6.83
C ALA A 62 23.49 -0.65 5.78
N ASP A 63 23.78 -1.76 5.09
CA ASP A 63 24.78 -1.86 4.03
C ASP A 63 24.17 -1.84 2.61
N ALA A 64 22.86 -1.60 2.49
CA ALA A 64 22.17 -1.53 1.20
C ALA A 64 22.49 -0.22 0.45
N PRO A 65 22.40 -0.21 -0.89
CA PRO A 65 22.59 1.00 -1.66
C PRO A 65 21.47 2.01 -1.40
N GLN A 66 21.77 3.30 -1.54
CA GLN A 66 20.75 4.34 -1.65
C GLN A 66 20.08 4.29 -3.03
N TRP A 67 18.90 4.90 -3.13
CA TRP A 67 18.16 4.99 -4.39
C TRP A 67 18.98 5.59 -5.54
N SER A 68 19.75 6.64 -5.26
CA SER A 68 20.62 7.30 -6.25
C SER A 68 21.69 6.38 -6.85
N GLU A 69 22.10 5.33 -6.12
CA GLU A 69 23.13 4.39 -6.56
C GLU A 69 22.58 3.31 -7.50
N ILE A 70 21.27 3.02 -7.44
CA ILE A 70 20.61 1.99 -8.25
C ILE A 70 19.63 2.56 -9.30
N LEU A 71 19.39 3.88 -9.31
CA LEU A 71 18.41 4.52 -10.19
C LEU A 71 18.68 4.26 -11.68
N ASP A 72 19.93 4.35 -12.12
CA ASP A 72 20.28 4.14 -13.53
C ASP A 72 20.11 2.68 -13.95
N GLU A 73 20.41 1.74 -13.06
CA GLU A 73 20.15 0.32 -13.29
C GLU A 73 18.65 0.03 -13.36
N ILE A 74 17.85 0.62 -12.46
CA ILE A 74 16.39 0.51 -12.50
C ILE A 74 15.82 1.11 -13.78
N ARG A 75 16.29 2.28 -14.22
CA ARG A 75 15.87 2.91 -15.47
C ARG A 75 16.19 2.03 -16.68
N ALA A 76 17.41 1.48 -16.74
CA ALA A 76 17.81 0.57 -17.80
C ALA A 76 17.00 -0.74 -17.77
N PHE A 77 16.69 -1.24 -16.58
CA PHE A 77 15.83 -2.40 -16.41
C PHE A 77 14.42 -2.09 -16.94
N ILE A 78 13.78 -1.02 -16.51
CA ILE A 78 12.41 -0.69 -16.94
C ILE A 78 12.35 -0.39 -18.45
N GLY A 79 13.31 0.37 -18.98
CA GLY A 79 13.29 0.84 -20.36
C GLY A 79 12.00 1.60 -20.68
N ASP A 80 11.42 1.32 -21.85
CA ASP A 80 10.16 1.94 -22.30
C ASP A 80 8.90 1.15 -21.89
N LEU A 81 9.05 0.09 -21.10
CA LEU A 81 7.92 -0.78 -20.74
C LEU A 81 6.91 -0.05 -19.86
N PRO A 82 5.60 -0.33 -19.99
CA PRO A 82 4.62 0.13 -19.03
C PRO A 82 4.90 -0.49 -17.65
N ILE A 83 4.68 0.33 -16.62
CA ILE A 83 4.78 -0.04 -15.22
C ILE A 83 3.42 -0.50 -14.73
N VAL A 84 3.38 -1.67 -14.14
CA VAL A 84 2.18 -2.27 -13.58
C VAL A 84 2.43 -2.50 -12.09
N ALA A 85 1.49 -2.10 -11.25
CA ALA A 85 1.52 -2.43 -9.84
C ALA A 85 0.12 -2.85 -9.40
N HIS A 86 0.04 -3.58 -8.30
CA HIS A 86 -1.29 -3.97 -7.82
C HIS A 86 -2.04 -2.76 -7.34
N TYR A 87 -1.36 -1.93 -6.57
CA TYR A 87 -1.91 -0.72 -6.02
C TYR A 87 -1.11 0.53 -6.41
N MET A 88 -1.18 0.87 -7.71
CA MET A 88 -0.35 1.91 -8.34
C MET A 88 -0.26 3.25 -7.59
N PRO A 89 -1.30 3.80 -6.94
CA PRO A 89 -1.15 5.05 -6.18
C PRO A 89 -0.07 5.01 -5.10
N PHE A 90 0.17 3.85 -4.49
CA PHE A 90 1.24 3.63 -3.53
C PHE A 90 2.60 3.71 -4.24
N ASP A 91 2.87 2.82 -5.20
CA ASP A 91 4.17 2.70 -5.87
C ASP A 91 4.53 3.96 -6.67
N ALA A 92 3.56 4.57 -7.34
CA ALA A 92 3.74 5.85 -8.02
C ALA A 92 3.99 6.99 -7.01
N GLY A 93 3.42 6.90 -5.81
CA GLY A 93 3.72 7.79 -4.70
C GLY A 93 5.16 7.64 -4.23
N VAL A 94 5.65 6.40 -4.11
CA VAL A 94 7.04 6.10 -3.75
C VAL A 94 8.01 6.62 -4.79
N LEU A 95 7.80 6.31 -6.07
CA LEU A 95 8.61 6.82 -7.18
C LEU A 95 8.66 8.36 -7.21
N ARG A 96 7.54 9.03 -6.93
CA ARG A 96 7.49 10.50 -6.86
C ARG A 96 8.25 11.03 -5.64
N GLY A 97 8.04 10.44 -4.46
CA GLY A 97 8.75 10.86 -3.24
C GLY A 97 10.27 10.68 -3.35
N LEU A 98 10.71 9.60 -4.01
CA LEU A 98 12.12 9.37 -4.33
C LEU A 98 12.65 10.41 -5.33
N ALA A 99 11.89 10.73 -6.38
CA ALA A 99 12.26 11.77 -7.34
C ALA A 99 12.40 13.15 -6.68
N GLU A 100 11.49 13.50 -5.77
CA GLU A 100 11.50 14.76 -5.03
C GLU A 100 12.70 14.84 -4.06
N ILE A 101 12.96 13.80 -3.27
CA ILE A 101 14.00 13.84 -2.23
C ILE A 101 15.42 13.72 -2.79
N TYR A 102 15.60 12.99 -3.90
CA TYR A 102 16.90 12.82 -4.57
C TYR A 102 17.10 13.80 -5.76
N ASP A 103 16.15 14.71 -5.99
CA ASP A 103 16.19 15.72 -7.06
C ASP A 103 16.51 15.14 -8.44
N HIS A 104 15.70 14.19 -8.91
CA HIS A 104 15.85 13.59 -10.23
C HIS A 104 14.55 13.57 -11.04
N GLU A 105 14.68 13.49 -12.37
CA GLU A 105 13.52 13.41 -13.25
C GLU A 105 12.65 12.17 -12.97
N PRO A 106 11.31 12.32 -12.93
CA PRO A 106 10.38 11.20 -12.76
C PRO A 106 10.47 10.17 -13.90
N LEU A 107 10.06 8.93 -13.61
CA LEU A 107 9.93 7.90 -14.65
C LEU A 107 8.74 8.22 -15.58
N PRO A 108 8.98 8.44 -16.90
CA PRO A 108 7.94 8.86 -17.84
C PRO A 108 7.00 7.72 -18.25
N ASN A 109 7.29 6.49 -17.83
CA ASN A 109 6.56 5.30 -18.21
C ASN A 109 5.07 5.40 -17.83
N ARG A 110 4.23 4.83 -18.70
CA ARG A 110 2.80 4.61 -18.46
C ARG A 110 2.63 3.70 -17.25
N LYS A 111 1.56 3.95 -16.47
CA LYS A 111 1.32 3.30 -15.18
C LYS A 111 -0.07 2.66 -15.18
N LEU A 112 -0.16 1.36 -14.94
CA LEU A 112 -1.40 0.60 -14.86
C LEU A 112 -1.58 -0.04 -13.47
N CYS A 113 -2.83 -0.12 -13.03
CA CYS A 113 -3.20 -0.57 -11.69
C CYS A 113 -4.07 -1.82 -11.78
N THR A 114 -3.53 -2.99 -11.44
CA THR A 114 -4.31 -4.25 -11.54
C THR A 114 -5.46 -4.31 -10.55
N TYR A 115 -5.40 -3.59 -9.42
CA TYR A 115 -6.54 -3.41 -8.52
C TYR A 115 -7.73 -2.73 -9.22
N ARG A 116 -7.48 -1.62 -9.94
CA ARG A 116 -8.53 -0.88 -10.65
C ARG A 116 -9.11 -1.70 -11.79
N ILE A 117 -8.25 -2.33 -12.57
CA ILE A 117 -8.66 -3.24 -13.63
C ILE A 117 -9.51 -4.38 -13.04
N ALA A 118 -9.08 -5.01 -11.95
CA ALA A 118 -9.83 -6.07 -11.28
C ALA A 118 -11.19 -5.59 -10.77
N ARG A 119 -11.32 -4.35 -10.27
CA ARG A 119 -12.62 -3.76 -9.92
C ARG A 119 -13.54 -3.60 -11.13
N ALA A 120 -12.97 -3.25 -12.28
CA ALA A 120 -13.73 -3.00 -13.51
C ALA A 120 -14.22 -4.31 -14.15
N ILE A 121 -13.39 -5.36 -14.19
CA ILE A 121 -13.69 -6.58 -14.97
C ILE A 121 -14.20 -7.76 -14.14
N LEU A 122 -13.85 -7.85 -12.86
CA LEU A 122 -14.26 -8.99 -12.04
C LEU A 122 -15.67 -8.78 -11.47
N PRO A 123 -16.43 -9.87 -11.23
CA PRO A 123 -17.72 -9.77 -10.55
C PRO A 123 -17.61 -8.98 -9.23
N LYS A 124 -18.60 -8.14 -8.94
CA LYS A 124 -18.59 -7.26 -7.76
C LYS A 124 -18.44 -8.04 -6.45
N ASP A 125 -18.95 -9.26 -6.41
CA ASP A 125 -18.94 -10.16 -5.25
C ASP A 125 -17.72 -11.12 -5.22
N LYS A 126 -16.91 -11.21 -6.28
CA LYS A 126 -15.82 -12.19 -6.39
C LYS A 126 -14.53 -11.66 -7.03
N PRO A 127 -13.39 -11.72 -6.33
CA PRO A 127 -13.28 -11.89 -4.88
C PRO A 127 -13.98 -10.73 -4.15
N LYS A 128 -14.42 -10.96 -2.90
CA LYS A 128 -15.12 -9.97 -2.06
C LYS A 128 -14.28 -8.70 -1.87
N ARG A 129 -12.98 -8.86 -1.70
CA ARG A 129 -11.99 -7.77 -1.70
C ARG A 129 -11.06 -7.95 -2.89
N LYS A 130 -10.62 -6.86 -3.51
CA LYS A 130 -9.73 -6.89 -4.67
C LYS A 130 -8.25 -6.77 -4.29
N LYS A 131 -7.86 -7.21 -3.10
CA LYS A 131 -6.45 -7.25 -2.68
C LYS A 131 -5.63 -8.21 -3.55
N LEU A 132 -4.32 -8.06 -3.50
CA LEU A 132 -3.40 -8.82 -4.34
C LEU A 132 -3.61 -10.33 -4.16
N ASP A 133 -3.55 -10.81 -2.92
CA ASP A 133 -3.78 -12.21 -2.54
C ASP A 133 -5.14 -12.74 -3.01
N ASN A 134 -6.19 -11.93 -2.91
CA ASN A 134 -7.55 -12.33 -3.27
C ASN A 134 -7.75 -12.40 -4.79
N VAL A 135 -7.22 -11.42 -5.53
CA VAL A 135 -7.26 -11.41 -7.00
C VAL A 135 -6.37 -12.51 -7.55
N TYR A 136 -5.20 -12.72 -6.96
CA TYR A 136 -4.31 -13.82 -7.31
C TYR A 136 -5.00 -15.17 -7.13
N SER A 137 -5.57 -15.43 -5.94
CA SER A 137 -6.29 -16.68 -5.65
C SER A 137 -7.50 -16.90 -6.57
N PHE A 138 -8.15 -15.82 -7.02
CA PHE A 138 -9.25 -15.90 -7.97
C PHE A 138 -8.79 -16.40 -9.35
N TYR A 139 -7.63 -15.93 -9.83
CA TYR A 139 -7.09 -16.35 -11.13
C TYR A 139 -6.30 -17.65 -11.09
N PHE A 140 -5.66 -17.96 -9.95
CA PHE A 140 -4.77 -19.09 -9.75
C PHE A 140 -5.19 -19.92 -8.52
N PRO A 141 -6.35 -20.60 -8.58
CA PRO A 141 -6.89 -21.34 -7.44
C PRO A 141 -5.95 -22.48 -7.03
N GLY A 142 -5.58 -22.51 -5.75
CA GLY A 142 -4.67 -23.53 -5.18
C GLY A 142 -3.19 -23.14 -5.18
N GLU A 143 -2.84 -21.98 -5.75
CA GLU A 143 -1.50 -21.40 -5.65
C GLU A 143 -1.44 -20.35 -4.54
N SER A 144 -0.26 -20.18 -3.94
CA SER A 144 0.06 -19.10 -3.00
C SER A 144 1.45 -18.54 -3.31
N PHE A 145 1.71 -17.31 -2.87
CA PHE A 145 3.02 -16.66 -2.97
C PHE A 145 3.40 -16.07 -1.60
N GLU A 146 4.68 -15.77 -1.42
CA GLU A 146 5.19 -15.14 -0.20
C GLU A 146 4.82 -13.66 -0.21
N HIS A 147 3.73 -13.31 0.47
CA HIS A 147 3.23 -11.93 0.54
C HIS A 147 4.14 -11.05 1.42
N HIS A 148 4.33 -9.78 1.03
CA HIS A 148 5.22 -8.80 1.67
C HIS A 148 6.72 -9.03 1.44
N GLN A 149 7.05 -9.68 0.31
CA GLN A 149 8.35 -9.54 -0.33
C GLN A 149 8.13 -8.80 -1.65
N ALA A 150 8.79 -7.66 -1.83
CA ALA A 150 8.58 -6.79 -2.99
C ALA A 150 8.62 -7.55 -4.33
N THR A 151 9.60 -8.44 -4.52
CA THR A 151 9.70 -9.22 -5.78
C THR A 151 8.56 -10.23 -5.94
N ALA A 152 8.11 -10.87 -4.86
CA ALA A 152 7.01 -11.83 -4.90
C ALA A 152 5.66 -11.14 -5.14
N ASP A 153 5.44 -9.97 -4.54
CA ASP A 153 4.25 -9.15 -4.74
C ASP A 153 4.23 -8.57 -6.17
N ALA A 154 5.37 -8.08 -6.67
CA ALA A 154 5.54 -7.68 -8.07
C ALA A 154 5.30 -8.84 -9.04
N GLU A 155 5.81 -10.04 -8.74
CA GLU A 155 5.57 -11.22 -9.57
C GLU A 155 4.08 -11.59 -9.58
N ALA A 156 3.43 -11.67 -8.42
CA ALA A 156 2.00 -11.95 -8.33
C ALA A 156 1.17 -10.92 -9.11
N CYS A 157 1.52 -9.63 -9.00
CA CYS A 157 0.88 -8.57 -9.77
C CYS A 157 1.06 -8.75 -11.28
N GLY A 158 2.29 -9.02 -11.72
CA GLY A 158 2.59 -9.25 -13.13
C GLY A 158 1.88 -10.48 -13.70
N ARG A 159 1.79 -11.57 -12.93
CA ARG A 159 1.02 -12.78 -13.31
C ARG A 159 -0.47 -12.48 -13.47
N ILE A 160 -1.04 -11.70 -12.55
CA ILE A 160 -2.44 -11.23 -12.66
C ILE A 160 -2.61 -10.44 -13.96
N PHE A 161 -1.73 -9.47 -14.23
CA PHE A 161 -1.83 -8.66 -15.43
C PHE A 161 -1.68 -9.49 -16.71
N ALA A 162 -0.69 -10.39 -16.77
CA ALA A 162 -0.49 -11.31 -17.88
C ALA A 162 -1.72 -12.21 -18.10
N ARG A 163 -2.39 -12.65 -17.02
CA ARG A 163 -3.64 -13.41 -17.12
C ARG A 163 -4.78 -12.56 -17.66
N MET A 164 -4.91 -11.30 -17.24
CA MET A 164 -5.89 -10.36 -17.78
C MET A 164 -5.66 -10.12 -19.28
N CYS A 165 -4.41 -10.03 -19.73
CA CYS A 165 -4.05 -9.86 -21.15
C CYS A 165 -4.43 -11.06 -22.04
N ARG A 166 -4.82 -12.22 -21.47
CA ARG A 166 -5.38 -13.33 -22.27
C ARG A 166 -6.82 -13.09 -22.71
N ASP A 167 -7.55 -12.27 -21.95
CA ASP A 167 -8.97 -12.01 -22.18
C ASP A 167 -9.21 -10.61 -22.76
N TYR A 168 -8.23 -9.69 -22.65
CA TYR A 168 -8.31 -8.30 -23.06
C TYR A 168 -7.02 -7.86 -23.76
N THR A 169 -7.12 -6.98 -24.75
CA THR A 169 -5.92 -6.31 -25.30
C THR A 169 -5.34 -5.32 -24.29
N PHE A 170 -4.09 -4.93 -24.50
CA PHE A 170 -3.43 -3.95 -23.64
C PHE A 170 -4.17 -2.60 -23.64
N GLU A 171 -4.67 -2.15 -24.81
CA GLU A 171 -5.43 -0.91 -24.96
C GLU A 171 -6.75 -0.97 -24.17
N GLN A 172 -7.45 -2.11 -24.22
CA GLN A 172 -8.66 -2.30 -23.43
C GLN A 172 -8.37 -2.25 -21.93
N LEU A 173 -7.28 -2.87 -21.48
CA LEU A 173 -6.88 -2.82 -20.07
C LEU A 173 -6.45 -1.43 -19.62
N GLU A 174 -5.85 -0.64 -20.51
CA GLU A 174 -5.55 0.76 -20.22
C GLU A 174 -6.82 1.59 -20.09
N GLU A 175 -7.79 1.45 -21.00
CA GLU A 175 -9.09 2.14 -20.91
C GLU A 175 -9.85 1.77 -19.63
N LEU A 176 -9.75 0.51 -19.20
CA LEU A 176 -10.33 -0.01 -17.95
C LEU A 176 -9.54 0.37 -16.69
N CYS A 177 -8.35 0.94 -16.86
CA CYS A 177 -7.54 1.47 -15.77
C CYS A 177 -7.71 2.99 -15.73
N PRO A 178 -8.80 3.51 -15.12
CA PRO A 178 -9.07 4.93 -15.14
C PRO A 178 -7.84 5.70 -14.65
N VAL A 179 -7.38 6.62 -15.49
CA VAL A 179 -6.45 7.66 -15.09
C VAL A 179 -7.08 8.32 -13.87
N SER A 180 -6.34 8.44 -12.77
CA SER A 180 -6.86 9.17 -11.63
C SER A 180 -7.03 10.62 -12.06
N HIS A 181 -8.22 11.01 -12.54
CA HIS A 181 -8.61 12.41 -12.74
C HIS A 181 -8.75 13.16 -11.40
N ARG A 182 -8.23 12.59 -10.30
CA ARG A 182 -7.93 13.35 -9.09
C ARG A 182 -6.45 13.75 -9.12
N ASP A 183 -6.11 14.63 -10.07
CA ASP A 183 -5.47 15.89 -9.68
C ASP A 183 -6.51 16.68 -8.88
N ARG A 184 -6.77 16.24 -7.65
CA ARG A 184 -7.45 17.05 -6.63
C ARG A 184 -6.36 17.58 -5.72
N PRO A 185 -6.51 18.83 -5.26
CA PRO A 185 -5.41 19.73 -5.01
C PRO A 185 -4.46 19.16 -3.98
N GLY A 186 -3.18 19.14 -4.34
CA GLY A 186 -2.09 18.85 -3.43
C GLY A 186 -1.96 17.37 -3.09
N SER A 187 -0.81 16.83 -3.44
CA SER A 187 0.06 16.36 -2.37
C SER A 187 -0.20 17.18 -1.09
N LEU A 188 -0.81 16.60 -0.05
CA LEU A 188 -0.74 17.16 1.30
C LEU A 188 0.67 16.90 1.88
N VAL A 189 1.72 17.04 1.06
CA VAL A 189 3.05 17.43 1.51
C VAL A 189 3.03 18.95 1.52
N GLY A 190 2.63 19.53 2.65
CA GLY A 190 2.51 20.97 2.76
C GLY A 190 1.93 21.46 4.07
N SER A 191 2.72 21.33 5.14
CA SER A 191 2.69 22.22 6.33
C SER A 191 1.34 22.52 7.02
N ARG A 192 1.18 21.84 8.18
CA ARG A 192 0.65 22.36 9.46
C ARG A 192 -0.87 22.55 9.66
N SER A 193 -1.31 21.90 10.75
CA SER A 193 -2.18 22.42 11.82
C SER A 193 -3.65 22.67 11.52
N GLU A 194 -4.45 21.60 11.56
CA GLU A 194 -5.52 21.37 12.56
C GLU A 194 -6.07 19.97 12.29
N GLN A 195 -6.35 19.19 13.34
CA GLN A 195 -7.00 17.89 13.16
C GLN A 195 -8.33 18.10 12.42
N VAL A 196 -8.54 17.39 11.32
CA VAL A 196 -9.74 17.54 10.51
C VAL A 196 -10.98 17.19 11.35
N GLN A 197 -11.97 18.08 11.35
CA GLN A 197 -13.24 17.88 12.05
C GLN A 197 -14.07 16.78 11.38
N THR A 198 -14.95 16.13 12.14
CA THR A 198 -15.74 14.98 11.68
C THR A 198 -16.46 15.20 10.34
N GLU A 199 -17.13 16.34 10.17
CA GLU A 199 -17.91 16.63 8.96
C GLU A 199 -17.05 16.75 7.70
N GLU A 200 -15.89 17.41 7.83
CA GLU A 200 -14.95 17.55 6.72
C GLU A 200 -14.31 16.20 6.38
N LEU A 201 -14.01 15.38 7.38
CA LEU A 201 -13.44 14.06 7.18
C LEU A 201 -14.43 13.12 6.47
N ILE A 202 -15.70 13.13 6.88
CA ILE A 202 -16.77 12.39 6.18
C ILE A 202 -16.98 12.93 4.77
N ARG A 203 -16.92 14.25 4.57
CA ARG A 203 -17.02 14.84 3.23
C ARG A 203 -15.88 14.40 2.31
N LEU A 204 -14.66 14.28 2.84
CA LEU A 204 -13.47 13.93 2.06
C LEU A 204 -13.38 12.42 1.78
N TYR A 205 -13.71 11.58 2.75
CA TYR A 205 -13.43 10.14 2.73
C TYR A 205 -14.69 9.25 2.82
N GLY A 206 -15.85 9.80 3.18
CA GLY A 206 -17.09 9.07 3.42
C GLY A 206 -18.05 9.02 2.22
N ALA A 207 -17.53 9.17 1.00
CA ALA A 207 -18.35 9.20 -0.21
C ALA A 207 -19.02 7.85 -0.51
N ASN A 208 -18.39 6.73 -0.13
CA ASN A 208 -18.99 5.40 -0.21
C ASN A 208 -19.46 4.89 1.18
N PRO A 209 -20.79 4.81 1.42
CA PRO A 209 -21.34 4.40 2.71
C PRO A 209 -21.24 2.89 2.99
N THR A 210 -20.75 2.08 2.06
CA THR A 210 -20.52 0.63 2.24
C THR A 210 -19.05 0.24 2.14
N ALA A 211 -18.12 1.21 2.07
CA ALA A 211 -16.69 0.95 1.92
C ALA A 211 -16.10 0.08 3.04
N LEU A 212 -16.70 0.10 4.23
CA LEU A 212 -16.30 -0.67 5.40
C LEU A 212 -17.36 -1.67 5.86
N GLU A 213 -18.27 -2.09 4.98
CA GLU A 213 -19.31 -3.05 5.33
C GLU A 213 -18.69 -4.37 5.86
N ASN A 214 -19.10 -4.77 7.07
CA ASN A 214 -18.57 -5.90 7.84
C ASN A 214 -17.16 -5.71 8.41
N GLU A 215 -16.59 -4.50 8.37
CA GLU A 215 -15.30 -4.22 9.00
C GLU A 215 -15.48 -3.75 10.44
N CYS A 216 -14.68 -4.30 11.35
CA CYS A 216 -14.54 -3.81 12.72
C CYS A 216 -13.17 -3.13 12.85
N VAL A 217 -13.18 -1.81 13.03
CA VAL A 217 -11.99 -0.95 12.95
C VAL A 217 -11.59 -0.45 14.33
N VAL A 218 -10.32 -0.64 14.69
CA VAL A 218 -9.72 -0.11 15.93
C VAL A 218 -8.60 0.84 15.57
N PHE A 219 -8.55 2.00 16.23
CA PHE A 219 -7.44 2.95 16.09
C PHE A 219 -6.46 2.84 17.28
N THR A 220 -5.17 2.95 17.00
CA THR A 220 -4.10 3.08 18.00
C THR A 220 -3.06 4.11 17.56
N GLY A 221 -2.12 4.47 18.45
CA GLY A 221 -1.15 5.55 18.19
C GLY A 221 -1.76 6.95 18.22
N THR A 222 -1.00 7.93 17.73
CA THR A 222 -1.45 9.31 17.55
C THR A 222 -1.82 9.49 16.09
N LEU A 223 -3.09 9.81 15.82
CA LEU A 223 -3.56 10.10 14.47
C LEU A 223 -3.05 11.48 14.06
N LYS A 224 -2.41 11.56 12.90
CA LYS A 224 -1.79 12.74 12.30
C LYS A 224 -2.84 13.65 11.69
N HIS A 225 -3.82 13.09 10.98
CA HIS A 225 -4.78 13.85 10.20
C HIS A 225 -6.09 14.13 10.94
N SER A 226 -6.40 13.34 11.97
CA SER A 226 -7.74 13.33 12.53
C SER A 226 -7.77 13.13 14.04
N GLN A 227 -8.85 13.60 14.67
CA GLN A 227 -9.18 13.15 16.02
C GLN A 227 -9.72 11.72 15.94
N ARG A 228 -9.36 10.87 16.92
CA ARG A 228 -9.87 9.50 16.99
C ARG A 228 -11.39 9.42 16.90
N LYS A 229 -12.10 10.35 17.56
CA LYS A 229 -13.56 10.43 17.50
C LYS A 229 -14.07 10.73 16.09
N ALA A 230 -13.41 11.61 15.36
CA ALA A 230 -13.74 11.92 13.97
C ALA A 230 -13.47 10.71 13.04
N ALA A 231 -12.34 10.02 13.22
CA ALA A 231 -12.02 8.81 12.48
C ALA A 231 -13.03 7.67 12.74
N GLN A 232 -13.49 7.52 13.99
CA GLN A 232 -14.53 6.54 14.33
C GLN A 232 -15.88 6.89 13.69
N ALA A 233 -16.27 8.16 13.68
CA ALA A 233 -17.49 8.61 13.00
C ALA A 233 -17.43 8.41 11.48
N LEU A 234 -16.25 8.58 10.86
CA LEU A 234 -16.04 8.21 9.46
C LEU A 234 -16.24 6.71 9.24
N VAL A 235 -15.72 5.85 10.13
CA VAL A 235 -15.91 4.40 10.02
C VAL A 235 -17.39 4.06 10.00
N GLU A 236 -18.20 4.65 10.88
CA GLU A 236 -19.66 4.46 10.92
C GLU A 236 -20.31 4.98 9.63
N ALA A 237 -19.91 6.16 9.15
CA ALA A 237 -20.42 6.74 7.90
C ALA A 237 -20.14 5.86 6.68
N CYS A 238 -19.05 5.08 6.71
CA CYS A 238 -18.66 4.13 5.68
C CYS A 238 -19.23 2.71 5.89
N GLY A 239 -20.14 2.51 6.86
CA GLY A 239 -20.82 1.23 7.11
C GLY A 239 -20.01 0.22 7.96
N GLY A 240 -18.91 0.66 8.57
CA GLY A 240 -18.09 -0.14 9.47
C GLY A 240 -18.48 0.01 10.95
N ILE A 241 -17.86 -0.80 11.80
CA ILE A 241 -18.06 -0.80 13.25
C ILE A 241 -16.78 -0.31 13.94
N PRO A 242 -16.73 0.93 14.46
CA PRO A 242 -15.59 1.36 15.26
C PRO A 242 -15.58 0.66 16.63
N ASP A 243 -14.40 0.29 17.11
CA ASP A 243 -14.22 -0.27 18.44
C ASP A 243 -13.00 0.36 19.13
N GLU A 244 -13.03 0.41 20.47
CA GLU A 244 -11.92 0.92 21.28
C GLU A 244 -10.91 -0.19 21.60
N ARG A 245 -11.40 -1.43 21.67
CA ARG A 245 -10.65 -2.59 22.13
C ARG A 245 -10.33 -3.51 20.96
N LEU A 246 -9.05 -3.87 20.88
CA LEU A 246 -8.60 -4.92 19.97
C LEU A 246 -9.12 -6.27 20.47
N THR A 247 -9.99 -6.90 19.68
CA THR A 247 -10.65 -8.19 19.98
C THR A 247 -10.56 -9.13 18.78
N LYS A 248 -10.93 -10.41 18.91
CA LYS A 248 -10.89 -11.37 17.80
C LYS A 248 -11.82 -11.02 16.63
N ARG A 249 -12.80 -10.12 16.84
CA ARG A 249 -13.68 -9.60 15.79
C ARG A 249 -13.06 -8.44 15.01
N THR A 250 -11.99 -7.83 15.51
CA THR A 250 -11.34 -6.69 14.85
C THR A 250 -10.77 -7.17 13.52
N THR A 251 -11.19 -6.52 12.43
CA THR A 251 -10.72 -6.83 11.08
C THR A 251 -9.66 -5.85 10.62
N ILE A 252 -9.64 -4.62 11.14
CA ILE A 252 -8.67 -3.58 10.79
C ILE A 252 -8.15 -2.91 12.08
N LEU A 253 -6.84 -2.87 12.24
CA LEU A 253 -6.14 -2.03 13.21
C LEU A 253 -5.43 -0.91 12.46
N VAL A 254 -5.94 0.32 12.61
CA VAL A 254 -5.31 1.52 12.07
C VAL A 254 -4.33 2.07 13.10
N VAL A 255 -3.08 2.21 12.69
CA VAL A 255 -2.00 2.72 13.53
C VAL A 255 -1.64 4.11 13.05
N GLY A 256 -2.00 5.13 13.83
CA GLY A 256 -1.51 6.48 13.61
C GLY A 256 -0.04 6.60 13.94
N ILE A 257 0.61 7.63 13.38
CA ILE A 257 2.05 7.89 13.54
C ILE A 257 2.46 7.67 15.00
N PRO A 258 3.26 6.65 15.25
CA PRO A 258 3.89 6.50 16.53
C PRO A 258 4.94 7.61 16.70
N ASP A 259 4.91 8.40 17.77
CA ASP A 259 6.13 9.15 18.15
C ASP A 259 7.23 8.07 18.33
N PRO A 260 8.30 8.06 17.52
CA PRO A 260 9.29 6.98 17.55
C PRO A 260 9.88 6.78 18.96
N ARG A 261 9.94 7.86 19.76
CA ARG A 261 10.43 7.84 21.15
C ARG A 261 9.51 7.11 22.12
N LEU A 262 8.22 6.97 21.79
CA LEU A 262 7.24 6.25 22.58
C LEU A 262 7.26 4.73 22.35
N TRP A 263 8.25 4.19 21.63
CA TRP A 263 8.33 2.76 21.29
C TRP A 263 9.46 2.00 21.99
N ALA A 264 10.02 2.58 23.05
CA ALA A 264 10.80 1.81 24.01
C ALA A 264 10.02 0.57 24.48
N GLU A 265 10.74 -0.54 24.68
CA GLU A 265 10.19 -1.83 25.09
C GLU A 265 9.24 -1.66 26.29
N GLY A 266 7.94 -1.99 26.11
CA GLY A 266 6.91 -1.88 27.15
C GLY A 266 5.87 -0.75 27.00
N ALA A 267 5.99 0.13 26.00
CA ALA A 267 5.04 1.21 25.78
C ALA A 267 3.63 0.80 25.33
N SER A 268 2.64 1.68 25.53
CA SER A 268 1.21 1.46 25.24
C SER A 268 0.91 1.10 23.77
N ALA A 269 1.53 1.80 22.81
CA ALA A 269 1.30 1.59 21.39
C ALA A 269 1.87 0.23 20.90
N SER A 270 2.98 -0.21 21.50
CA SER A 270 3.58 -1.53 21.30
C SER A 270 2.64 -2.68 21.70
N LYS A 271 1.81 -2.52 22.74
CA LYS A 271 0.93 -3.61 23.24
C LYS A 271 -0.21 -3.98 22.29
N LYS A 272 -0.83 -3.01 21.60
CA LYS A 272 -1.91 -3.29 20.65
C LYS A 272 -1.36 -3.94 19.38
N LEU A 273 -0.19 -3.50 18.90
CA LEU A 273 0.47 -4.12 17.75
C LEU A 273 0.89 -5.56 18.08
N GLN A 274 1.58 -5.80 19.21
CA GLN A 274 1.91 -7.16 19.68
C GLN A 274 0.68 -8.06 19.81
N LYS A 275 -0.44 -7.52 20.31
CA LYS A 275 -1.69 -8.27 20.40
C LYS A 275 -2.27 -8.58 19.03
N ALA A 276 -2.17 -7.65 18.07
CA ALA A 276 -2.55 -7.89 16.68
C ALA A 276 -1.67 -8.97 16.03
N THR A 277 -0.35 -8.97 16.30
CA THR A 277 0.58 -10.04 15.87
C THR A 277 0.09 -11.40 16.34
N ARG A 278 -0.21 -11.55 17.64
CA ARG A 278 -0.73 -12.80 18.20
C ARG A 278 -2.08 -13.22 17.58
N PHE A 279 -2.92 -12.25 17.21
CA PHE A 279 -4.18 -12.55 16.53
C PHE A 279 -3.94 -13.03 15.10
N LYS A 280 -3.02 -12.40 14.35
CA LYS A 280 -2.62 -12.84 13.01
C LYS A 280 -2.02 -14.26 13.05
N GLU A 281 -1.09 -14.52 13.97
CA GLU A 281 -0.51 -15.86 14.19
C GLU A 281 -1.56 -16.92 14.54
N ALA A 282 -2.63 -16.53 15.24
CA ALA A 282 -3.76 -17.40 15.56
C ALA A 282 -4.80 -17.52 14.42
N GLY A 283 -4.51 -17.00 13.22
CA GLY A 283 -5.37 -17.10 12.04
C GLY A 283 -6.53 -16.08 11.99
N SER A 284 -6.47 -15.01 12.78
CA SER A 284 -7.44 -13.91 12.69
C SER A 284 -7.26 -13.15 11.36
N PRO A 285 -8.35 -12.69 10.70
CA PRO A 285 -8.26 -11.93 9.45
C PRO A 285 -7.85 -10.46 9.67
N ILE A 286 -7.17 -10.17 10.78
CA ILE A 286 -6.81 -8.81 11.17
C ILE A 286 -5.76 -8.23 10.23
N GLU A 287 -6.07 -7.07 9.70
CA GLU A 287 -5.17 -6.25 8.90
C GLU A 287 -4.65 -5.09 9.74
N VAL A 288 -3.36 -4.80 9.66
CA VAL A 288 -2.75 -3.64 10.29
C VAL A 288 -2.29 -2.70 9.19
N MET A 289 -2.63 -1.41 9.30
CA MET A 289 -2.26 -0.40 8.29
C MET A 289 -2.03 0.97 8.94
N SER A 290 -1.34 1.85 8.23
CA SER A 290 -1.15 3.25 8.63
C SER A 290 -2.48 4.04 8.54
N GLU A 291 -2.52 5.23 9.17
CA GLU A 291 -3.65 6.16 9.01
C GLU A 291 -3.80 6.60 7.54
N GLU A 292 -2.69 6.93 6.88
CA GLU A 292 -2.65 7.31 5.48
C GLU A 292 -3.25 6.22 4.57
N ASP A 293 -2.82 4.97 4.72
CA ASP A 293 -3.32 3.86 3.88
C ASP A 293 -4.79 3.55 4.17
N PHE A 294 -5.24 3.72 5.41
CA PHE A 294 -6.65 3.58 5.77
C PHE A 294 -7.53 4.60 5.03
N PHE A 295 -7.16 5.88 5.04
CA PHE A 295 -7.92 6.92 4.35
C PHE A 295 -7.86 6.79 2.84
N GLN A 296 -6.70 6.41 2.32
CA GLN A 296 -6.54 6.17 0.89
C GLN A 296 -7.44 5.03 0.41
N ARG A 297 -7.58 3.95 1.20
CA ARG A 297 -8.51 2.85 0.92
C ARG A 297 -9.96 3.33 0.79
N LEU A 298 -10.41 4.27 1.63
CA LEU A 298 -11.79 4.77 1.60
C LEU A 298 -12.12 5.55 0.34
N ILE A 299 -11.18 6.36 -0.16
CA ILE A 299 -11.36 7.14 -1.40
C ILE A 299 -11.62 6.26 -2.61
N GLU A 300 -11.08 5.06 -2.64
CA GLU A 300 -11.10 4.20 -3.82
C GLU A 300 -12.15 3.12 -3.79
N HIS A 301 -12.95 3.07 -2.74
CA HIS A 301 -14.19 2.31 -2.75
C HIS A 301 -15.32 3.07 -3.46
N ASP A 302 -15.16 4.36 -3.81
CA ASP A 302 -16.02 5.08 -4.79
C ASP A 302 -16.05 4.37 -6.15
#